data_AF-A0A6N2BVA1-F1
#
_entry.id   AF-A0A6N2BVA1-F1
#
_cell.length_a   1.000
_cell.length_b   1.000
_cell.length_c   1.000
_cell.angle_alpha   90.00
_cell.angle_beta   90.00
_cell.angle_gamma   90.00
#
_symmetry.space_group_name_H-M   'P 1'
#
loop_
_entity.id
_entity.type
_entity.pdbx_description
1 polymer ?
#
loop_
_entity_poly.entity_id
_entity_poly.type
_entity_poly.pdbx_seq_one_letter_code
_entity_poly.pdbx_strand_id
1 'polypeptide(L)'
;MEELKKDDLLSEIKEIEEKIDGDSTAQKILWLLETSKVNSNCGEEWRSLKDILESDRCLGYILYGHFELPRMDSCRLLMFGANKALDNQESELQSRCILEHAKLQTKVDEFEELLQKGKEVKFSENLDHTFRDSTEKLDFAKRELAAKLRSTLSFKRQLDDVPSQAELIQYELRLSGLYTHIQGKDRQTRKYYATYNTLLGIKELMLKETSLLNSIRSQFKDALTSPAGRKKLIDSMEGIMHGTQQKLEKVQIALQSERKAHEALKGQYATAVSEQRHYNSILEAFQVECARNEILRMQTSKERLAS
;
A
#
# COMPACT_ATOMS: atom_id res chain seq x y z
N MET A 1 -44.32 24.28 -28.47
CA MET A 1 -44.31 23.98 -27.01
C MET A 1 -43.12 23.10 -26.64
N GLU A 2 -42.68 22.16 -27.50
CA GLU A 2 -41.44 21.40 -27.29
C GLU A 2 -40.16 22.20 -27.57
N GLU A 3 -40.16 23.12 -28.54
CA GLU A 3 -38.97 23.94 -28.83
C GLU A 3 -38.64 24.92 -27.68
N LEU A 4 -39.66 25.57 -27.10
CA LEU A 4 -39.47 26.42 -25.90
C LEU A 4 -38.86 25.66 -24.72
N LYS A 5 -39.23 24.39 -24.53
CA LYS A 5 -38.66 23.56 -23.45
C LYS A 5 -37.21 23.16 -23.71
N LYS A 6 -36.82 23.06 -24.99
CA LYS A 6 -35.44 22.74 -25.38
C LYS A 6 -34.52 23.94 -25.14
N ASP A 7 -35.01 25.15 -25.43
CA ASP A 7 -34.27 26.38 -25.22
C ASP A 7 -34.10 26.72 -23.73
N ASP A 8 -35.11 26.44 -22.91
CA ASP A 8 -35.00 26.52 -21.44
C ASP A 8 -33.96 25.53 -20.89
N LEU A 9 -33.96 24.27 -21.35
CA LEU A 9 -32.98 23.27 -20.92
C LEU A 9 -31.55 23.61 -21.37
N LEU A 10 -31.37 24.15 -22.57
CA LEU A 10 -30.07 24.60 -23.06
C LEU A 10 -29.54 25.79 -22.25
N SER A 11 -30.44 26.67 -21.80
CA SER A 11 -30.07 27.81 -20.94
C SER A 11 -29.67 27.35 -19.54
N GLU A 12 -30.40 26.39 -18.95
CA GLU A 12 -30.04 25.78 -17.66
C GLU A 12 -28.69 25.03 -17.73
N ILE A 13 -28.44 24.29 -18.80
CA ILE A 13 -27.16 23.59 -19.01
C ILE A 13 -26.00 24.59 -19.08
N LYS A 14 -26.19 25.70 -19.80
CA LYS A 14 -25.14 26.73 -19.94
C LYS A 14 -24.85 27.46 -18.61
N GLU A 15 -25.88 27.69 -17.80
CA GLU A 15 -25.72 28.27 -16.45
C GLU A 15 -25.00 27.30 -15.49
N ILE A 16 -25.23 25.99 -15.64
CA ILE A 16 -24.52 24.96 -14.88
C ILE A 16 -23.07 24.85 -15.33
N GLU A 17 -22.78 24.94 -16.64
CA GLU A 17 -21.42 24.93 -17.18
C GLU A 17 -20.61 26.15 -16.69
N GLU A 18 -21.18 27.37 -16.70
CA GLU A 18 -20.50 28.56 -16.15
C GLU A 18 -20.23 28.43 -14.63
N LYS A 19 -21.14 27.80 -13.88
CA LYS A 19 -20.93 27.54 -12.43
C LYS A 19 -19.85 26.48 -12.17
N ILE A 20 -19.72 25.48 -13.06
CA ILE A 20 -18.69 24.44 -12.99
C ILE A 20 -17.32 25.02 -13.36
N ASP A 21 -17.25 25.88 -14.37
CA ASP A 21 -16.00 26.54 -14.78
C ASP A 21 -15.50 27.55 -13.73
N GLY A 22 -16.37 28.10 -12.88
CA GLY A 22 -15.99 28.95 -11.75
C GLY A 22 -15.52 28.21 -10.49
N ASP A 23 -15.81 26.91 -10.36
CA ASP A 23 -15.50 26.13 -9.16
C ASP A 23 -14.20 25.33 -9.33
N SER A 24 -13.15 25.70 -8.60
CA SER A 24 -11.84 25.03 -8.65
C SER A 24 -11.90 23.53 -8.30
N THR A 25 -12.94 23.12 -7.55
CA THR A 25 -13.17 21.72 -7.19
C THR A 25 -13.74 20.95 -8.37
N ALA A 26 -14.67 21.57 -9.09
CA ALA A 26 -15.29 20.99 -10.28
C ALA A 26 -14.27 20.91 -11.43
N GLN A 27 -13.43 21.92 -11.62
CA GLN A 27 -12.31 21.87 -12.57
C GLN A 27 -11.30 20.74 -12.26
N LYS A 28 -10.99 20.50 -10.98
CA LYS A 28 -10.14 19.36 -10.58
C LYS A 28 -10.80 18.01 -10.89
N ILE A 29 -12.11 17.89 -10.68
CA ILE A 29 -12.87 16.67 -11.01
C ILE A 29 -12.92 16.45 -12.53
N LEU A 30 -13.11 17.52 -13.31
CA LEU A 30 -13.11 17.48 -14.77
C LEU A 30 -11.74 17.08 -15.32
N TRP A 31 -10.66 17.65 -14.78
CA TRP A 31 -9.29 17.26 -15.11
C TRP A 31 -8.98 15.80 -14.76
N LEU A 32 -9.48 15.29 -13.62
CA LEU A 32 -9.36 13.88 -13.24
C LEU A 32 -10.17 12.96 -14.16
N LEU A 33 -11.33 13.41 -14.65
CA LEU A 33 -12.15 12.67 -15.61
C LEU A 33 -11.51 12.65 -17.00
N GLU A 34 -10.95 13.76 -17.47
CA GLU A 34 -10.24 13.82 -18.76
C GLU A 34 -8.96 12.98 -18.75
N THR A 35 -8.18 13.02 -17.66
CA THR A 35 -7.01 12.13 -17.48
C THR A 35 -7.42 10.65 -17.41
N SER A 36 -8.58 10.32 -16.82
CA SER A 36 -9.13 8.95 -16.86
C SER A 36 -9.56 8.51 -18.26
N LYS A 37 -10.00 9.45 -19.11
CA LYS A 37 -10.46 9.19 -20.48
C LYS A 37 -9.28 8.95 -21.43
N VAL A 38 -8.18 9.69 -21.25
CA VAL A 38 -6.87 9.43 -21.91
C VAL A 38 -6.32 8.06 -21.53
N ASN A 39 -6.54 7.60 -20.29
CA ASN A 39 -6.17 6.26 -19.83
C ASN A 39 -7.01 5.11 -20.43
N SER A 40 -8.13 5.38 -21.10
CA SER A 40 -8.95 4.33 -21.72
C SER A 40 -8.33 3.73 -23.00
N ASN A 41 -7.43 4.47 -23.66
CA ASN A 41 -6.66 3.98 -24.81
C ASN A 41 -5.44 3.13 -24.43
N CYS A 42 -5.10 3.08 -23.14
CA CYS A 42 -4.02 2.25 -22.57
C CYS A 42 -4.55 0.84 -22.18
N GLY A 43 -5.67 0.40 -22.76
CA GLY A 43 -6.36 -0.84 -22.37
C GLY A 43 -5.59 -2.14 -22.67
N GLU A 44 -4.54 -2.10 -23.49
CA GLU A 44 -3.66 -3.25 -23.75
C GLU A 44 -2.48 -3.31 -22.78
N GLU A 45 -1.88 -2.15 -22.45
CA GLU A 45 -0.85 -2.05 -21.42
C GLU A 45 -1.42 -2.30 -20.02
N TRP A 46 -2.65 -1.86 -19.73
CA TRP A 46 -3.34 -2.21 -18.48
C TRP A 46 -3.79 -3.67 -18.42
N ARG A 47 -4.08 -4.32 -19.55
CA ARG A 47 -4.35 -5.77 -19.58
C ARG A 47 -3.06 -6.55 -19.36
N SER A 48 -1.97 -6.15 -20.00
CA SER A 48 -0.64 -6.73 -19.78
C SER A 48 -0.18 -6.51 -18.33
N LEU A 49 -0.34 -5.30 -17.77
CA LEU A 49 -0.07 -5.00 -16.37
C LEU A 49 -1.02 -5.72 -15.41
N LYS A 50 -2.28 -5.95 -15.80
CA LYS A 50 -3.24 -6.73 -15.02
C LYS A 50 -2.93 -8.21 -15.06
N ASP A 51 -2.47 -8.76 -16.18
CA ASP A 51 -2.03 -10.14 -16.33
C ASP A 51 -0.68 -10.34 -15.62
N ILE A 52 0.22 -9.35 -15.64
CA ILE A 52 1.44 -9.30 -14.84
C ILE A 52 1.08 -9.20 -13.35
N LEU A 53 0.14 -8.31 -12.95
CA LEU A 53 -0.32 -8.21 -11.57
C LEU A 53 -1.09 -9.45 -11.12
N GLU A 54 -1.92 -10.08 -11.95
CA GLU A 54 -2.69 -11.28 -11.61
C GLU A 54 -1.80 -12.53 -11.59
N SER A 55 -0.77 -12.58 -12.44
CA SER A 55 0.33 -13.55 -12.34
C SER A 55 1.13 -13.34 -11.05
N ASP A 56 1.48 -12.09 -10.71
CA ASP A 56 2.12 -11.71 -9.43
C ASP A 56 1.18 -11.84 -8.21
N ARG A 57 -0.15 -11.85 -8.40
CA ARG A 57 -1.16 -12.06 -7.34
C ARG A 57 -1.46 -13.54 -7.13
N CYS A 58 -1.33 -14.38 -8.17
CA CYS A 58 -1.39 -15.83 -8.07
C CYS A 58 -0.08 -16.38 -7.50
N LEU A 59 1.07 -15.90 -8.00
CA LEU A 59 2.36 -16.06 -7.31
C LEU A 59 2.30 -15.41 -5.93
N GLY A 60 1.55 -14.32 -5.79
CA GLY A 60 1.22 -13.64 -4.54
C GLY A 60 0.56 -14.57 -3.52
N TYR A 61 -0.58 -15.13 -3.85
CA TYR A 61 -1.30 -16.04 -2.96
C TYR A 61 -0.62 -17.40 -2.76
N ILE A 62 0.23 -17.85 -3.70
CA ILE A 62 0.95 -19.14 -3.64
C ILE A 62 2.32 -19.00 -2.93
N LEU A 63 3.01 -17.84 -3.00
CA LEU A 63 4.30 -17.57 -2.35
C LEU A 63 4.19 -16.74 -1.05
N TYR A 64 3.17 -15.90 -0.88
CA TYR A 64 3.01 -15.03 0.30
C TYR A 64 2.35 -15.73 1.48
N GLY A 65 2.44 -17.07 1.53
CA GLY A 65 2.39 -17.76 2.80
C GLY A 65 3.62 -17.45 3.67
N HIS A 66 4.79 -17.14 3.07
CA HIS A 66 6.02 -17.03 3.88
C HIS A 66 7.27 -16.45 3.18
N PHE A 67 7.16 -15.54 2.22
CA PHE A 67 8.33 -15.02 1.50
C PHE A 67 8.55 -13.51 1.63
N GLU A 68 8.79 -13.03 2.85
CA GLU A 68 9.51 -11.77 3.11
C GLU A 68 10.71 -11.92 4.07
N LEU A 69 10.93 -13.13 4.60
CA LEU A 69 11.92 -13.39 5.64
C LEU A 69 13.40 -13.29 5.20
N PRO A 70 13.85 -13.74 4.01
CA PRO A 70 15.30 -13.77 3.75
C PRO A 70 15.94 -12.37 3.59
N ARG A 71 15.20 -11.40 3.04
CA ARG A 71 15.68 -10.00 2.92
C ARG A 71 15.53 -9.24 4.22
N MET A 72 14.44 -9.45 4.97
CA MET A 72 14.27 -8.85 6.28
C MET A 72 15.23 -9.38 7.33
N ASP A 73 15.55 -10.68 7.33
CA ASP A 73 16.51 -11.27 8.26
C ASP A 73 17.93 -10.82 7.95
N SER A 74 18.28 -10.65 6.67
CA SER A 74 19.56 -10.07 6.26
C SER A 74 19.67 -8.60 6.67
N CYS A 75 18.62 -7.80 6.48
CA CYS A 75 18.58 -6.41 6.94
C CYS A 75 18.59 -6.33 8.48
N ARG A 76 17.87 -7.21 9.17
CA ARG A 76 17.83 -7.30 10.64
C ARG A 76 19.19 -7.70 11.22
N LEU A 77 19.90 -8.63 10.58
CA LEU A 77 21.24 -9.05 10.99
C LEU A 77 22.29 -7.95 10.72
N LEU A 78 22.20 -7.25 9.58
CA LEU A 78 23.06 -6.11 9.27
C LEU A 78 22.80 -4.93 10.22
N MET A 79 21.54 -4.63 10.55
CA MET A 79 21.17 -3.58 11.51
C MET A 79 21.59 -3.93 12.94
N PHE A 80 21.41 -5.18 13.37
CA PHE A 80 21.86 -5.63 14.68
C PHE A 80 23.39 -5.60 14.81
N GLY A 81 24.11 -5.98 13.74
CA GLY A 81 25.56 -5.87 13.66
C GLY A 81 26.06 -4.42 13.71
N ALA A 82 25.41 -3.51 12.98
CA ALA A 82 25.73 -2.09 12.99
C ALA A 82 25.48 -1.44 14.36
N ASN A 83 24.35 -1.74 15.02
CA ASN A 83 24.04 -1.22 16.34
C ASN A 83 25.04 -1.72 17.41
N LYS A 84 25.39 -3.01 17.37
CA LYS A 84 26.38 -3.56 18.31
C LYS A 84 27.78 -2.96 18.11
N ALA A 85 28.14 -2.63 16.87
CA ALA A 85 29.40 -1.94 16.58
C ALA A 85 29.41 -0.50 17.12
N LEU A 86 28.27 0.20 17.02
CA LEU A 86 28.12 1.55 17.56
C LEU A 86 28.14 1.57 19.10
N ASP A 87 27.47 0.62 19.76
CA ASP A 87 27.50 0.49 21.23
C ASP A 87 28.93 0.24 21.74
N ASN A 88 29.69 -0.61 21.05
CA ASN A 88 31.09 -0.88 21.40
C ASN A 88 31.95 0.38 21.21
N GLN A 89 31.73 1.14 20.13
CA GLN A 89 32.45 2.39 19.87
C GLN A 89 32.11 3.46 20.93
N GLU A 90 30.86 3.53 21.37
CA GLU A 90 30.44 4.42 22.46
C GLU A 90 31.13 4.05 23.79
N SER A 91 31.12 2.76 24.17
CA SER A 91 31.76 2.29 25.40
C SER A 91 33.27 2.54 25.39
N GLU A 92 33.93 2.37 24.24
CA GLU A 92 35.36 2.65 24.08
C GLU A 92 35.66 4.15 24.19
N LEU A 93 34.84 5.01 23.58
CA LEU A 93 34.97 6.47 23.68
C LEU A 93 34.73 6.97 25.11
N GLN A 94 33.72 6.44 25.81
CA GLN A 94 33.46 6.77 27.21
C GLN A 94 34.65 6.39 28.09
N SER A 95 35.21 5.19 27.91
CA SER A 95 36.40 4.72 28.64
C SER A 95 37.63 5.60 28.39
N ARG A 96 37.86 6.00 27.12
CA ARG A 96 38.95 6.93 26.75
C ARG A 96 38.75 8.31 27.36
N CYS A 97 37.52 8.82 27.38
CA CYS A 97 37.19 10.12 27.96
C CYS A 97 37.46 10.14 29.46
N ILE A 98 37.07 9.09 30.19
CA ILE A 98 37.32 8.94 31.63
C ILE A 98 38.83 8.90 31.92
N LEU A 99 39.61 8.18 31.11
CA LEU A 99 41.06 8.07 31.28
C LEU A 99 41.78 9.41 31.04
N GLU A 100 41.43 10.11 29.96
CA GLU A 100 41.99 11.43 29.65
C GLU A 100 41.59 12.48 30.70
N HIS A 101 40.35 12.43 31.20
CA HIS A 101 39.90 13.29 32.29
C HIS A 101 40.72 13.04 33.56
N ALA A 102 40.94 11.79 33.96
CA ALA A 102 41.76 11.45 35.12
C ALA A 102 43.21 11.95 34.97
N LYS A 103 43.79 11.81 33.79
CA LYS A 103 45.16 12.26 33.49
C LYS A 103 45.30 13.79 33.48
N LEU A 104 44.28 14.51 33.01
CA LEU A 104 44.26 15.96 33.09
C LEU A 104 44.05 16.42 34.54
N GLN A 105 43.20 15.73 35.30
CA GLN A 105 42.98 16.03 36.71
C GLN A 105 44.27 15.87 37.53
N THR A 106 45.03 14.79 37.35
CA THR A 106 46.32 14.62 38.04
C THR A 106 47.32 15.71 37.71
N LYS A 107 47.33 16.23 36.47
CA LYS A 107 48.18 17.36 36.09
C LYS A 107 47.74 18.66 36.76
N VAL A 108 46.43 18.88 36.89
CA VAL A 108 45.88 20.03 37.63
C VAL A 108 46.34 19.97 39.09
N ASP A 109 46.21 18.81 39.71
CA ASP A 109 46.61 18.59 41.11
C ASP A 109 48.13 18.77 41.31
N GLU A 110 48.96 18.30 40.37
CA GLU A 110 50.42 18.53 40.36
C GLU A 110 50.77 20.02 40.22
N PHE A 111 50.07 20.76 39.35
CA PHE A 111 50.27 22.20 39.21
C PHE A 111 49.82 22.96 40.46
N GLU A 112 48.76 22.51 41.13
CA GLU A 112 48.28 23.10 42.38
C GLU A 112 49.27 22.88 43.54
N GLU A 113 49.92 21.72 43.61
CA GLU A 113 51.04 21.47 44.54
C GLU A 113 52.29 22.32 44.25
N LEU A 114 52.61 22.53 42.97
CA LEU A 114 53.75 23.36 42.56
C LEU A 114 53.51 24.85 42.89
N LEU A 115 52.26 25.30 42.77
CA LEU A 115 51.85 26.66 43.19
C LEU A 115 51.96 26.84 44.72
N GLN A 116 51.75 25.79 45.52
CA GLN A 116 51.94 25.85 46.98
C GLN A 116 53.40 25.89 47.44
N LYS A 117 54.39 25.51 46.60
CA LYS A 117 55.81 25.36 46.98
C LYS A 117 56.75 26.48 46.49
N GLY A 118 56.27 27.50 45.75
CA GLY A 118 57.11 28.50 45.08
C GLY A 118 56.94 29.95 45.58
N LYS A 119 58.06 30.58 46.00
CA LYS A 119 58.22 31.96 46.48
C LYS A 119 57.66 33.06 45.56
N GLU A 120 57.06 34.08 46.17
CA GLU A 120 56.90 35.42 45.60
C GLU A 120 58.27 36.06 45.32
N VAL A 121 58.42 36.66 44.13
CA VAL A 121 58.85 38.07 43.91
C VAL A 121 59.13 38.27 42.41
N LYS A 122 58.46 39.29 41.84
CA LYS A 122 58.47 39.76 40.42
C LYS A 122 57.87 38.81 39.38
N PHE A 123 56.75 38.19 39.73
CA PHE A 123 56.00 37.31 38.85
C PHE A 123 54.68 37.92 38.36
N SER A 124 54.29 39.15 38.71
CA SER A 124 52.95 39.68 38.39
C SER A 124 52.65 39.72 36.89
N GLU A 125 53.44 40.42 36.07
CA GLU A 125 53.18 40.49 34.63
C GLU A 125 53.37 39.14 33.93
N ASN A 126 54.27 38.30 34.45
CA ASN A 126 54.51 36.97 33.88
C ASN A 126 53.42 35.94 34.25
N LEU A 127 52.89 36.03 35.47
CA LEU A 127 51.79 35.22 35.94
C LEU A 127 50.48 35.70 35.30
N ASP A 128 50.26 37.02 35.20
CA ASP A 128 49.08 37.61 34.58
C ASP A 128 48.99 37.25 33.08
N HIS A 129 50.11 37.20 32.35
CA HIS A 129 50.06 36.71 30.96
C HIS A 129 49.78 35.21 30.89
N THR A 130 50.38 34.37 31.74
CA THR A 130 50.10 32.92 31.72
C THR A 130 48.67 32.62 32.13
N PHE A 131 48.11 33.35 33.10
CA PHE A 131 46.70 33.28 33.45
C PHE A 131 45.82 33.74 32.30
N ARG A 132 46.11 34.88 31.67
CA ARG A 132 45.37 35.37 30.51
C ARG A 132 45.41 34.38 29.34
N ASP A 133 46.56 33.82 29.04
CA ASP A 133 46.72 32.81 27.98
C ASP A 133 45.94 31.53 28.32
N SER A 134 45.91 31.14 29.61
CA SER A 134 45.14 29.98 30.07
C SER A 134 43.63 30.21 30.04
N THR A 135 43.15 31.42 30.38
CA THR A 135 41.73 31.79 30.32
C THR A 135 41.27 31.96 28.88
N GLU A 136 42.10 32.52 27.99
CA GLU A 136 41.82 32.57 26.56
C GLU A 136 41.74 31.17 25.93
N LYS A 137 42.65 30.25 26.31
CA LYS A 137 42.58 28.83 25.92
C LYS A 137 41.33 28.16 26.47
N LEU A 138 40.96 28.43 27.71
CA LEU A 138 39.73 27.92 28.32
C LEU A 138 38.48 28.43 27.60
N ASP A 139 38.43 29.72 27.27
CA ASP A 139 37.31 30.32 26.55
C ASP A 139 37.26 29.91 25.07
N PHE A 140 38.41 29.62 24.47
CA PHE A 140 38.49 28.95 23.17
C PHE A 140 37.92 27.53 23.26
N ALA A 141 38.35 26.73 24.23
CA ALA A 141 37.84 25.37 24.45
C ALA A 141 36.34 25.35 24.76
N LYS A 142 35.84 26.30 25.57
CA LYS A 142 34.40 26.46 25.83
C LYS A 142 33.63 26.80 24.55
N ARG A 143 34.15 27.68 23.70
CA ARG A 143 33.54 28.03 22.40
C ARG A 143 33.53 26.83 21.46
N GLU A 144 34.61 26.05 21.42
CA GLU A 144 34.69 24.83 20.63
C GLU A 144 33.69 23.77 21.13
N LEU A 145 33.62 23.54 22.44
CA LEU A 145 32.65 22.65 23.07
C LEU A 145 31.22 23.09 22.75
N ALA A 146 30.92 24.38 22.87
CA ALA A 146 29.61 24.93 22.51
C ALA A 146 29.29 24.78 21.00
N ALA A 147 30.28 24.86 20.13
CA ALA A 147 30.12 24.57 18.71
C ALA A 147 29.81 23.08 18.48
N LYS A 148 30.56 22.16 19.10
CA LYS A 148 30.33 20.70 19.02
C LYS A 148 28.98 20.29 19.60
N LEU A 149 28.54 20.89 20.70
CA LEU A 149 27.24 20.63 21.29
C LEU A 149 26.11 21.09 20.37
N ARG A 150 26.24 22.26 19.74
CA ARG A 150 25.29 22.73 18.71
C ARG A 150 25.22 21.78 17.51
N SER A 151 26.37 21.29 17.02
CA SER A 151 26.41 20.28 15.96
C SER A 151 25.75 18.97 16.39
N THR A 152 26.03 18.47 17.59
CA THR A 152 25.45 17.23 18.14
C THR A 152 23.94 17.34 18.27
N LEU A 153 23.43 18.47 18.76
CA LEU A 153 21.99 18.73 18.84
C LEU A 153 21.35 18.83 17.45
N SER A 154 22.05 19.39 16.47
CA SER A 154 21.59 19.39 15.08
C SER A 154 21.47 17.97 14.53
N PHE A 155 22.47 17.11 14.77
CA PHE A 155 22.42 15.71 14.34
C PHE A 155 21.33 14.91 15.06
N LYS A 156 21.09 15.16 16.36
CA LYS A 156 19.97 14.52 17.07
C LYS A 156 18.62 14.90 16.48
N ARG A 157 18.40 16.17 16.15
CA ARG A 157 17.16 16.59 15.46
C ARG A 157 16.98 15.90 14.11
N GLN A 158 18.07 15.79 13.33
CA GLN A 158 18.03 15.07 12.05
C GLN A 158 17.75 13.57 12.22
N LEU A 159 18.18 12.96 13.34
CA LEU A 159 17.87 11.57 13.67
C LEU A 159 16.42 11.41 14.14
N ASP A 160 15.90 12.35 14.92
CA ASP A 160 14.51 12.36 15.38
C ASP A 160 13.53 12.54 14.20
N ASP A 161 13.96 13.18 13.10
CA ASP A 161 13.19 13.28 11.85
C ASP A 161 13.12 11.95 11.07
N VAL A 162 13.98 10.97 11.39
CA VAL A 162 13.97 9.64 10.76
C VAL A 162 13.03 8.71 11.54
N PRO A 163 12.05 8.07 10.89
CA PRO A 163 11.15 7.15 11.57
C PRO A 163 11.92 6.00 12.23
N SER A 164 11.58 5.74 13.48
CA SER A 164 12.11 4.61 14.24
C SER A 164 11.60 3.28 13.67
N GLN A 165 12.29 2.19 13.99
CA GLN A 165 11.88 0.83 13.59
C GLN A 165 10.45 0.50 14.03
N ALA A 166 10.03 0.98 15.21
CA ALA A 166 8.68 0.77 15.70
C ALA A 166 7.64 1.51 14.86
N GLU A 167 7.93 2.74 14.43
CA GLU A 167 7.05 3.53 13.56
C GLU A 167 6.94 2.93 12.17
N LEU A 168 8.06 2.44 11.60
CA LEU A 168 8.04 1.73 10.31
C LEU A 168 7.13 0.50 10.35
N ILE A 169 7.23 -0.33 11.40
CA ILE A 169 6.36 -1.49 11.59
C ILE A 169 4.89 -1.07 11.73
N GLN A 170 4.62 0.02 12.45
CA GLN A 170 3.25 0.55 12.56
C GLN A 170 2.70 1.02 11.21
N TYR A 171 3.52 1.70 10.40
CA TYR A 171 3.13 2.13 9.06
C TYR A 171 2.87 0.93 8.14
N GLU A 172 3.70 -0.10 8.19
CA GLU A 172 3.52 -1.32 7.42
C GLU A 172 2.19 -2.01 7.75
N LEU A 173 1.91 -2.21 9.05
CA LEU A 173 0.63 -2.78 9.51
C LEU A 173 -0.55 -1.91 9.08
N ARG A 174 -0.41 -0.58 9.17
CA ARG A 174 -1.45 0.36 8.75
C ARG A 174 -1.70 0.31 7.24
N LEU A 175 -0.64 0.23 6.43
CA LEU A 175 -0.71 0.12 4.98
C LEU A 175 -1.36 -1.21 4.57
N SER A 176 -0.98 -2.32 5.19
CA SER A 176 -1.59 -3.64 4.97
C SER A 176 -3.09 -3.64 5.30
N GLY A 177 -3.47 -3.06 6.45
CA GLY A 177 -4.87 -2.89 6.83
C GLY A 177 -5.65 -2.02 5.85
N LEU A 178 -5.06 -0.89 5.42
CA LEU A 178 -5.68 0.00 4.43
C LEU A 178 -5.86 -0.70 3.08
N TYR A 179 -4.85 -1.45 2.64
CA TYR A 179 -4.89 -2.21 1.40
C TYR A 179 -6.02 -3.25 1.42
N THR A 180 -6.18 -3.97 2.54
CA THR A 180 -7.29 -4.91 2.74
C THR A 180 -8.64 -4.19 2.67
N HIS A 181 -8.76 -3.00 3.25
CA HIS A 181 -9.98 -2.19 3.16
C HIS A 181 -10.30 -1.77 1.72
N ILE A 182 -9.30 -1.27 0.99
CA ILE A 182 -9.43 -0.88 -0.43
C ILE A 182 -9.88 -2.08 -1.28
N GLN A 183 -9.25 -3.25 -1.10
CA GLN A 183 -9.65 -4.48 -1.79
C GLN A 183 -11.10 -4.88 -1.46
N GLY A 184 -11.52 -4.75 -0.19
CA GLY A 184 -12.88 -4.99 0.23
C GLY A 184 -13.89 -4.07 -0.47
N LYS A 185 -13.56 -2.78 -0.57
CA LYS A 185 -14.36 -1.78 -1.29
C LYS A 185 -14.42 -2.04 -2.79
N ASP A 186 -13.30 -2.36 -3.44
CA ASP A 186 -13.27 -2.73 -4.86
C ASP A 186 -14.17 -3.95 -5.13
N ARG A 187 -14.07 -5.00 -4.31
CA ARG A 187 -14.94 -6.18 -4.41
C ARG A 187 -16.42 -5.82 -4.26
N GLN A 188 -16.75 -4.93 -3.31
CA GLN A 188 -18.12 -4.46 -3.10
C GLN A 188 -18.63 -3.68 -4.31
N THR A 189 -17.83 -2.76 -4.83
CA THR A 189 -18.15 -1.97 -6.03
C THR A 189 -18.40 -2.87 -7.24
N ARG A 190 -17.53 -3.86 -7.48
CA ARG A 190 -17.74 -4.84 -8.57
C ARG A 190 -19.05 -5.62 -8.42
N LYS A 191 -19.42 -6.02 -7.19
CA LYS A 191 -20.72 -6.68 -6.92
C LYS A 191 -21.90 -5.74 -7.23
N TYR A 192 -21.80 -4.46 -6.88
CA TYR A 192 -22.84 -3.49 -7.22
C TYR A 192 -22.98 -3.29 -8.72
N TYR A 193 -21.88 -3.14 -9.46
CA TYR A 193 -21.92 -3.04 -10.92
C TYR A 193 -22.48 -4.32 -11.56
N ALA A 194 -22.09 -5.50 -11.10
CA ALA A 194 -22.65 -6.75 -11.59
C ALA A 194 -24.17 -6.80 -11.38
N THR A 195 -24.64 -6.47 -10.17
CA THR A 195 -26.07 -6.43 -9.85
C THR A 195 -26.80 -5.40 -10.70
N TYR A 196 -26.25 -4.19 -10.82
CA TYR A 196 -26.82 -3.12 -11.65
C TYR A 196 -26.95 -3.56 -13.11
N ASN A 197 -25.89 -4.15 -13.69
CA ASN A 197 -25.91 -4.63 -15.07
C ASN A 197 -26.94 -5.75 -15.28
N THR A 198 -27.11 -6.65 -14.30
CA THR A 198 -28.17 -7.68 -14.38
C THR A 198 -29.56 -7.06 -14.34
N LEU A 199 -29.80 -6.09 -13.46
CA LEU A 199 -31.08 -5.39 -13.35
C LEU A 199 -31.39 -4.57 -14.61
N LEU A 200 -30.37 -3.93 -15.19
CA LEU A 200 -30.47 -3.21 -16.46
C LEU A 200 -30.88 -4.16 -17.59
N GLY A 201 -30.22 -5.32 -17.69
CA GLY A 201 -30.59 -6.35 -18.67
C GLY A 201 -32.04 -6.85 -18.50
N ILE A 202 -32.47 -7.08 -17.26
CA ILE A 202 -33.87 -7.46 -16.95
C ILE A 202 -34.83 -6.35 -17.40
N LYS A 203 -34.53 -5.08 -17.06
CA LYS A 203 -35.35 -3.92 -17.46
C LYS A 203 -35.49 -3.85 -18.98
N GLU A 204 -34.40 -4.02 -19.72
CA GLU A 204 -34.43 -4.01 -21.18
C GLU A 204 -35.29 -5.14 -21.77
N LEU A 205 -35.23 -6.34 -21.18
CA LEU A 205 -36.07 -7.47 -21.58
C LEU A 205 -37.56 -7.18 -21.30
N MET A 206 -37.88 -6.63 -20.11
CA MET A 206 -39.26 -6.25 -19.77
C MET A 206 -39.82 -5.16 -20.71
N LEU A 207 -38.99 -4.20 -21.11
CA LEU A 207 -39.39 -3.17 -22.10
C LEU A 207 -39.67 -3.79 -23.48
N LYS A 208 -38.85 -4.76 -23.91
CA LYS A 208 -39.07 -5.50 -25.16
C LYS A 208 -40.37 -6.31 -25.11
N GLU A 209 -40.67 -6.95 -23.99
CA GLU A 209 -41.93 -7.69 -23.79
C GLU A 209 -43.14 -6.75 -23.81
N THR A 210 -43.06 -5.61 -23.11
CA THR A 210 -44.12 -4.60 -23.12
C THR A 210 -44.39 -4.07 -24.54
N SER A 211 -43.33 -3.77 -25.29
CA SER A 211 -43.42 -3.34 -26.69
C SER A 211 -44.07 -4.42 -27.58
N LEU A 212 -43.67 -5.69 -27.39
CA LEU A 212 -44.25 -6.82 -28.11
C LEU A 212 -45.74 -6.98 -27.82
N LEU A 213 -46.15 -6.95 -26.54
CA LEU A 213 -47.55 -7.04 -26.14
C LEU A 213 -48.39 -5.88 -26.69
N ASN A 214 -47.84 -4.66 -26.68
CA ASN A 214 -48.50 -3.51 -27.28
C ASN A 214 -48.69 -3.66 -28.80
N SER A 215 -47.69 -4.21 -29.49
CA SER A 215 -47.74 -4.49 -30.93
C SER A 215 -48.76 -5.59 -31.27
N ILE A 216 -48.81 -6.65 -30.47
CA ILE A 216 -49.82 -7.71 -30.62
C ILE A 216 -51.22 -7.11 -30.41
N ARG A 217 -51.41 -6.31 -29.36
CA ARG A 217 -52.69 -5.67 -29.04
C ARG A 217 -53.18 -4.77 -30.18
N SER A 218 -52.31 -3.98 -30.80
CA SER A 218 -52.71 -3.10 -31.91
C SER A 218 -53.08 -3.90 -33.16
N GLN A 219 -52.31 -4.94 -33.49
CA GLN A 219 -52.58 -5.80 -34.65
C GLN A 219 -53.85 -6.65 -34.48
N PHE A 220 -54.21 -7.01 -33.24
CA PHE A 220 -55.29 -7.95 -32.95
C PHE A 220 -56.65 -7.48 -33.46
N LYS A 221 -57.02 -6.22 -33.18
CA LYS A 221 -58.36 -5.69 -33.52
C LYS A 221 -58.58 -5.64 -35.03
N ASP A 222 -57.58 -5.18 -35.78
CA ASP A 222 -57.68 -5.02 -37.23
C ASP A 222 -57.60 -6.36 -37.96
N ALA A 223 -56.77 -7.30 -37.48
CA ALA A 223 -56.63 -8.62 -38.06
C ALA A 223 -57.92 -9.47 -37.98
N LEU A 224 -58.73 -9.29 -36.93
CA LEU A 224 -59.96 -10.06 -36.76
C LEU A 224 -61.08 -9.71 -37.76
N THR A 225 -61.01 -8.52 -38.36
CA THR A 225 -62.04 -8.03 -39.30
C THR A 225 -62.13 -8.83 -40.60
N SER A 226 -61.08 -9.59 -40.97
CA SER A 226 -61.06 -10.37 -42.21
C SER A 226 -60.40 -11.75 -42.05
N PRO A 227 -60.81 -12.77 -42.83
CA PRO A 227 -60.15 -14.08 -42.83
C PRO A 227 -58.65 -14.00 -43.19
N ALA A 228 -58.29 -13.13 -44.12
CA ALA A 228 -56.89 -12.91 -44.51
C ALA A 228 -56.07 -12.24 -43.39
N GLY A 229 -56.66 -11.30 -42.65
CA GLY A 229 -56.05 -10.68 -41.47
C GLY A 229 -55.79 -11.68 -40.36
N ARG A 230 -56.75 -12.59 -40.10
CA ARG A 230 -56.59 -13.68 -39.12
C ARG A 230 -55.43 -14.60 -39.47
N LYS A 231 -55.28 -14.98 -40.74
CA LYS A 231 -54.15 -15.80 -41.20
C LYS A 231 -52.81 -15.09 -40.99
N LYS A 232 -52.71 -13.81 -41.37
CA LYS A 232 -51.48 -13.00 -41.14
C LYS A 232 -51.11 -12.88 -39.66
N LEU A 233 -52.10 -12.75 -38.78
CA LEU A 233 -51.86 -12.71 -37.33
C LEU A 233 -51.28 -14.03 -36.82
N ILE A 234 -51.80 -15.16 -37.29
CA ILE A 234 -51.27 -16.50 -36.96
C ILE A 234 -49.83 -16.63 -37.44
N ASP A 235 -49.55 -16.32 -38.71
CA ASP A 235 -48.20 -16.38 -39.28
C ASP A 235 -47.21 -15.48 -38.50
N SER A 236 -47.65 -14.29 -38.07
CA SER A 236 -46.86 -13.36 -37.23
C SER A 236 -46.57 -13.93 -35.83
N MET A 237 -47.58 -14.51 -35.17
CA MET A 237 -47.42 -15.15 -33.87
C MET A 237 -46.49 -16.37 -33.92
N GLU A 238 -46.59 -17.19 -34.97
CA GLU A 238 -45.65 -18.31 -35.22
C GLU A 238 -44.21 -17.82 -35.38
N GLY A 239 -44.02 -16.74 -36.15
CA GLY A 239 -42.70 -16.10 -36.30
C GLY A 239 -42.13 -15.57 -34.99
N ILE A 240 -42.95 -14.92 -34.16
CA ILE A 240 -42.54 -14.42 -32.83
C ILE A 240 -42.16 -15.58 -31.91
N MET A 241 -42.97 -16.65 -31.88
CA MET A 241 -42.72 -17.83 -31.07
C MET A 241 -41.40 -18.50 -31.47
N HIS A 242 -41.19 -18.72 -32.77
CA HIS A 242 -39.96 -19.31 -33.29
C HIS A 242 -38.73 -18.44 -32.97
N GLY A 243 -38.82 -17.13 -33.19
CA GLY A 243 -37.73 -16.20 -32.85
C GLY A 243 -37.42 -16.16 -31.35
N THR A 244 -38.43 -16.32 -30.49
CA THR A 244 -38.25 -16.39 -29.04
C THR A 244 -37.59 -17.71 -28.62
N GLN A 245 -38.03 -18.83 -29.21
CA GLN A 245 -37.45 -20.15 -28.97
C GLN A 245 -35.96 -20.19 -29.35
N GLN A 246 -35.61 -19.64 -30.51
CA GLN A 246 -34.20 -19.55 -30.95
C GLN A 246 -33.33 -18.71 -30.00
N LYS A 247 -33.87 -17.60 -29.46
CA LYS A 247 -33.15 -16.78 -28.49
C LYS A 247 -32.95 -17.54 -27.17
N LEU A 248 -33.98 -18.24 -26.70
CA LEU A 248 -33.91 -19.05 -25.49
C LEU A 248 -32.83 -20.13 -25.60
N GLU A 249 -32.78 -20.85 -26.72
CA GLU A 249 -31.78 -21.89 -26.97
C GLU A 249 -30.36 -21.32 -26.95
N LYS A 250 -30.12 -20.17 -27.61
CA LYS A 250 -28.81 -19.50 -27.59
C LYS A 250 -28.37 -19.11 -26.17
N VAL A 251 -29.28 -18.56 -25.37
CA VAL A 251 -29.00 -18.21 -23.96
C VAL A 251 -28.72 -19.45 -23.13
N GLN A 252 -29.45 -20.54 -23.36
CA GLN A 252 -29.26 -21.80 -22.63
C GLN A 252 -27.90 -22.44 -22.95
N ILE A 253 -27.46 -22.41 -24.20
CA ILE A 253 -26.13 -22.87 -24.61
C ILE A 253 -25.04 -22.04 -23.92
N ALA A 254 -25.16 -20.70 -23.96
CA ALA A 254 -24.20 -19.80 -23.30
C ALA A 254 -24.16 -20.01 -21.77
N LEU A 255 -25.32 -20.24 -21.14
CA LEU A 255 -25.40 -20.55 -19.72
C LEU A 255 -24.68 -21.87 -19.38
N GLN A 256 -24.81 -22.89 -20.23
CA GLN A 256 -24.11 -24.15 -20.03
C GLN A 256 -22.59 -24.02 -20.20
N SER A 257 -22.11 -23.23 -21.17
CA SER A 257 -20.67 -22.98 -21.33
C SER A 257 -20.09 -22.23 -20.13
N GLU A 258 -20.78 -21.19 -19.64
CA GLU A 258 -20.38 -20.45 -18.44
C GLU A 258 -20.37 -21.32 -17.18
N ARG A 259 -21.37 -22.20 -17.00
CA ARG A 259 -21.39 -23.15 -15.88
C ARG A 259 -20.19 -24.10 -15.90
N LYS A 260 -19.83 -24.60 -17.08
CA LYS A 260 -18.64 -25.47 -17.24
C LYS A 260 -17.35 -24.72 -16.92
N ALA A 261 -17.21 -23.49 -17.41
CA ALA A 261 -16.07 -22.64 -17.10
C ALA A 261 -15.95 -22.35 -15.59
N HIS A 262 -17.08 -22.04 -14.95
CA HIS A 262 -17.14 -21.81 -13.50
C HIS A 262 -16.72 -23.05 -12.70
N GLU A 263 -17.24 -24.24 -13.01
CA GLU A 263 -16.84 -25.46 -12.30
C GLU A 263 -15.36 -25.82 -12.54
N ALA A 264 -14.83 -25.57 -13.74
CA ALA A 264 -13.40 -25.75 -14.01
C ALA A 264 -12.54 -24.81 -13.15
N LEU A 265 -12.89 -23.52 -13.07
CA LEU A 265 -12.18 -22.54 -12.25
C LEU A 265 -12.30 -22.86 -10.75
N LYS A 266 -13.48 -23.30 -10.30
CA LYS A 266 -13.71 -23.74 -8.92
C LYS A 266 -12.84 -24.94 -8.56
N GLY A 267 -12.68 -25.89 -9.49
CA GLY A 267 -11.76 -27.01 -9.36
C GLY A 267 -10.30 -26.56 -9.21
N GLN A 268 -9.84 -25.68 -10.11
CA GLN A 268 -8.49 -25.10 -10.02
C GLN A 268 -8.23 -24.38 -8.69
N TYR A 269 -9.21 -23.60 -8.22
CA TYR A 269 -9.14 -22.92 -6.92
C TYR A 269 -9.04 -23.93 -5.76
N ALA A 270 -9.84 -25.00 -5.77
CA ALA A 270 -9.74 -26.05 -4.76
C ALA A 270 -8.36 -26.72 -4.73
N THR A 271 -7.77 -26.99 -5.89
CA THR A 271 -6.40 -27.53 -5.99
C THR A 271 -5.37 -26.56 -5.40
N ALA A 272 -5.39 -25.29 -5.82
CA ALA A 272 -4.47 -24.28 -5.31
C ALA A 272 -4.59 -24.09 -3.78
N VAL A 273 -5.80 -24.13 -3.23
CA VAL A 273 -6.02 -24.08 -1.77
C VAL A 273 -5.43 -25.31 -1.07
N SER A 274 -5.53 -26.50 -1.67
CA SER A 274 -4.94 -27.71 -1.10
C SER A 274 -3.41 -27.67 -1.11
N GLU A 275 -2.81 -27.14 -2.17
CA GLU A 275 -1.36 -26.91 -2.28
C GLU A 275 -0.88 -25.88 -1.25
N GLN A 276 -1.58 -24.76 -1.11
CA GLN A 276 -1.27 -23.75 -0.09
C GLN A 276 -1.29 -24.36 1.32
N ARG A 277 -2.30 -25.18 1.65
CA ARG A 277 -2.37 -25.88 2.94
C ARG A 277 -1.19 -26.83 3.13
N HIS A 278 -0.77 -27.51 2.07
CA HIS A 278 0.39 -28.40 2.11
C HIS A 278 1.68 -27.64 2.38
N TYR A 279 1.93 -26.53 1.67
CA TYR A 279 3.09 -25.68 1.91
C TYR A 279 3.13 -25.10 3.32
N ASN A 280 2.00 -24.62 3.83
CA ASN A 280 1.92 -24.13 5.21
C ASN A 280 2.27 -25.23 6.22
N SER A 281 1.78 -26.45 6.03
CA SER A 281 2.12 -27.58 6.89
C SER A 281 3.60 -27.94 6.86
N ILE A 282 4.23 -27.95 5.68
CA ILE A 282 5.69 -28.15 5.55
C ILE A 282 6.44 -27.06 6.30
N LEU A 283 5.96 -25.83 6.19
CA LEU A 283 6.65 -24.69 6.78
C LEU A 283 6.55 -24.67 8.30
N GLU A 284 5.39 -25.01 8.87
CA GLU A 284 5.22 -25.24 10.30
C GLU A 284 6.20 -26.32 10.80
N ALA A 285 6.34 -27.43 10.07
CA ALA A 285 7.29 -28.48 10.41
C ALA A 285 8.75 -27.98 10.34
N PHE A 286 9.09 -27.18 9.33
CA PHE A 286 10.41 -26.57 9.19
C PHE A 286 10.73 -25.60 10.34
N GLN A 287 9.77 -24.78 10.76
CA GLN A 287 9.93 -23.88 11.91
C GLN A 287 10.23 -24.64 13.20
N VAL A 288 9.53 -25.76 13.42
CA VAL A 288 9.78 -26.64 14.58
C VAL A 288 11.21 -27.19 14.56
N GLU A 289 11.69 -27.67 13.41
CA GLU A 289 13.06 -28.16 13.27
C GLU A 289 14.12 -27.06 13.40
N CYS A 290 13.85 -25.84 12.91
CA CYS A 290 14.71 -24.68 13.13
C CYS A 290 14.84 -24.33 14.62
N ALA A 291 13.72 -24.27 15.35
CA ALA A 291 13.72 -24.03 16.79
C ALA A 291 14.52 -25.12 17.54
N ARG A 292 14.35 -26.38 17.13
CA ARG A 292 15.13 -27.51 17.68
C ARG A 292 16.63 -27.37 17.39
N ASN A 293 17.01 -26.98 16.18
CA ASN A 293 18.40 -26.75 15.79
C ASN A 293 19.04 -25.64 16.63
N GLU A 294 18.31 -24.56 16.87
CA GLU A 294 18.78 -23.42 17.65
C GLU A 294 19.04 -23.80 19.12
N ILE A 295 18.16 -24.60 19.73
CA ILE A 295 18.37 -25.17 21.07
C ILE A 295 19.65 -26.02 21.11
N LEU A 296 19.85 -26.91 20.12
CA LEU A 296 21.04 -27.77 20.04
C LEU A 296 22.33 -26.96 19.85
N ARG A 297 22.30 -25.89 19.05
CA ARG A 297 23.43 -24.95 18.90
C ARG A 297 23.79 -24.24 20.19
N MET A 298 22.79 -23.84 20.98
CA MET A 298 23.02 -23.24 22.30
C MET A 298 23.62 -24.22 23.31
N GLN A 299 23.25 -25.51 23.23
CA GLN A 299 23.82 -26.55 24.10
C GLN A 299 25.28 -26.84 23.75
N THR A 300 25.57 -27.06 22.45
CA THR A 300 26.94 -27.31 21.98
C THR A 300 27.89 -26.12 22.17
N SER A 301 27.41 -24.88 22.10
CA SER A 301 28.24 -23.71 22.40
C SER A 301 28.59 -23.60 23.89
N LYS A 302 27.65 -23.95 24.78
CA LYS A 302 27.90 -24.04 26.23
C LYS A 302 28.88 -25.15 26.59
N GLU A 303 28.78 -26.31 25.96
CA GLU A 303 29.71 -27.43 26.17
C GLU A 303 31.15 -27.07 25.75
N ARG A 304 31.32 -26.31 24.65
CA ARG A 304 32.64 -25.84 24.19
C ARG A 304 33.26 -24.76 25.06
N LEU A 305 32.47 -24.01 25.82
CA LEU A 305 32.98 -23.02 26.79
C LEU A 305 33.32 -23.65 28.15
N ALA A 306 32.91 -24.90 28.38
CA ALA A 306 33.15 -25.66 29.60
C ALA A 306 34.31 -26.67 29.50
N SER A 307 34.87 -26.88 28.31
CA SER A 307 36.12 -27.64 28.06
C SER A 307 37.29 -26.70 27.82
#